data_AF-A0A351SNG5-F1
#
_entry.id   AF-A0A351SNG5-F1
#
_cell.length_a   1.000
_cell.length_b   1.000
_cell.length_c   1.000
_cell.angle_alpha   90.00
_cell.angle_beta   90.00
_cell.angle_gamma   90.00
#
_symmetry.space_group_name_H-M   'P 1'
#
loop_
_entity.id
_entity.type
_entity.pdbx_description
1 polymer ?
#
loop_
_entity_poly.entity_id
_entity_poly.type
_entity_poly.pdbx_seq_one_letter_code
_entity_poly.pdbx_strand_id
1 'polypeptide(L)'
;MSFLILPGIVLLIIFIVLALRDGNNNMSNKHNAKYAFYYLLSLVALVFTALSVGMIAFSIIDKTVADVLNNFIGHDSQLKFAISALLIAAPIFYLISGLINQGRRSGELDKDSAIRRWLTYLILFVSSLVVLGVLISVINAFLDGELTARFILKAATVFVISAAVFYFYFYDIKREEADKKDPVVKIFFFASLAVVVAAFTASWFFVEAPQAARARLLDQALTNNIYSLESAVNTYYDRHKQLPDNLTELANDPNVYLDAAALIDPDTKAAIVYNRLSDEDFEFCAVFRLDSAAADNGSGARTVYYPDNNKNHKAGYQCLKGTLYAAPKLLD
;
A
#
# COMPACT_ATOMS: atom_id res chain seq x y z
N MET A 1 -13.30 13.53 -0.98
CA MET A 1 -12.20 14.31 -0.39
C MET A 1 -10.82 14.01 -1.02
N SER A 2 -10.75 13.35 -2.19
CA SER A 2 -9.48 12.92 -2.82
C SER A 2 -8.97 13.85 -3.94
N PHE A 3 -9.73 14.88 -4.32
CA PHE A 3 -9.39 15.79 -5.43
C PHE A 3 -8.53 17.00 -5.00
N LEU A 4 -8.28 17.20 -3.70
CA LEU A 4 -7.51 18.34 -3.16
C LEU A 4 -6.04 18.02 -2.86
N ILE A 5 -5.65 16.74 -2.84
CA ILE A 5 -4.28 16.33 -2.48
C ILE A 5 -3.32 16.53 -3.67
N LEU A 6 -3.76 16.22 -4.88
CA LEU A 6 -3.00 16.43 -6.12
C LEU A 6 -2.63 17.91 -6.37
N PRO A 7 -3.56 18.88 -6.31
CA PRO A 7 -3.19 20.29 -6.43
C PRO A 7 -2.34 20.78 -5.25
N GLY A 8 -2.51 20.24 -4.04
CA GLY A 8 -1.68 20.57 -2.87
C GLY A 8 -0.23 20.12 -3.00
N ILE A 9 0.02 18.90 -3.50
CA ILE A 9 1.37 18.39 -3.77
C ILE A 9 2.01 19.17 -4.91
N VAL A 10 1.25 19.47 -5.99
CA VAL A 10 1.73 20.29 -7.10
C VAL A 10 2.04 21.72 -6.62
N LEU A 11 1.21 22.32 -5.77
CA LEU A 11 1.46 23.64 -5.17
C LEU A 11 2.65 23.62 -4.21
N LEU A 12 2.87 22.54 -3.45
CA LEU A 12 4.03 22.40 -2.58
C LEU A 12 5.32 22.22 -3.39
N ILE A 13 5.28 21.46 -4.48
CA ILE A 13 6.39 21.34 -5.43
C ILE A 13 6.64 22.69 -6.12
N ILE A 14 5.60 23.39 -6.58
CA ILE A 14 5.72 24.73 -7.17
C ILE A 14 6.25 25.73 -6.15
N PHE A 15 5.76 25.69 -4.90
CA PHE A 15 6.23 26.56 -3.82
C PHE A 15 7.69 26.29 -3.49
N ILE A 16 8.11 25.03 -3.39
CA ILE A 16 9.52 24.66 -3.22
C ILE A 16 10.33 25.19 -4.42
N VAL A 17 9.87 25.00 -5.66
CA VAL A 17 10.55 25.50 -6.86
C VAL A 17 10.64 27.03 -6.89
N LEU A 18 9.58 27.74 -6.48
CA LEU A 18 9.52 29.21 -6.44
C LEU A 18 10.36 29.78 -5.29
N ALA A 19 10.25 29.22 -4.09
CA ALA A 19 11.04 29.59 -2.91
C ALA A 19 12.54 29.35 -3.14
N LEU A 20 12.90 28.40 -4.00
CA LEU A 20 14.29 28.12 -4.39
C LEU A 20 14.77 28.95 -5.60
N ARG A 21 13.85 29.62 -6.32
CA ARG A 21 14.17 30.49 -7.47
C ARG A 21 14.53 31.91 -7.04
N ASP A 22 14.04 32.38 -5.89
CA ASP A 22 14.26 33.76 -5.42
C ASP A 22 15.46 33.90 -4.46
N GLY A 23 16.63 33.44 -4.92
CA GLY A 23 17.91 33.59 -4.22
C GLY A 23 18.76 34.71 -4.81
N ASN A 24 18.35 35.97 -4.61
CA ASN A 24 19.08 37.15 -5.08
C ASN A 24 20.48 37.28 -4.44
N ASN A 25 21.48 37.25 -5.32
CA ASN A 25 22.83 37.82 -5.31
C ASN A 25 23.40 38.21 -3.95
N ASN A 26 24.16 37.30 -3.34
CA ASN A 26 25.37 37.52 -2.52
C ASN A 26 25.70 36.16 -1.88
N MET A 27 26.88 35.56 -2.16
CA MET A 27 27.62 34.56 -1.31
C MET A 27 28.15 33.32 -2.05
N SER A 28 29.48 33.23 -2.19
CA SER A 28 30.18 31.96 -2.51
C SER A 28 29.87 30.83 -1.50
N ASN A 29 29.62 31.15 -0.22
CA ASN A 29 29.20 30.17 0.81
C ASN A 29 27.72 29.73 0.73
N LYS A 30 26.80 30.51 0.15
CA LYS A 30 25.37 30.10 0.06
C LYS A 30 25.16 29.02 -1.00
N HIS A 31 25.90 29.08 -2.10
CA HIS A 31 25.75 28.11 -3.19
C HIS A 31 26.10 26.69 -2.71
N ASN A 32 27.19 26.52 -1.94
CA ASN A 32 27.58 25.21 -1.40
C ASN A 32 26.51 24.57 -0.50
N ALA A 33 25.88 25.33 0.39
CA ALA A 33 24.81 24.83 1.26
C ALA A 33 23.54 24.46 0.48
N LYS A 34 23.14 25.30 -0.49
CA LYS A 34 22.00 25.03 -1.40
C LYS A 34 22.19 23.71 -2.15
N TYR A 35 23.37 23.50 -2.72
CA TYR A 35 23.65 22.29 -3.48
C TYR A 35 23.82 21.06 -2.59
N ALA A 36 24.42 21.18 -1.40
CA ALA A 36 24.43 20.09 -0.43
C ALA A 36 23.01 19.61 -0.08
N PHE A 37 22.09 20.56 0.15
CA PHE A 37 20.67 20.24 0.35
C PHE A 37 20.06 19.53 -0.86
N TYR A 38 20.33 19.98 -2.09
CA TYR A 38 19.84 19.32 -3.31
C TYR A 38 20.36 17.88 -3.44
N TYR A 39 21.63 17.63 -3.20
CA TYR A 39 22.16 16.26 -3.24
C TYR A 39 21.52 15.37 -2.17
N LEU A 40 21.38 15.84 -0.93
CA LEU A 40 20.71 15.08 0.14
C LEU A 40 19.24 14.81 -0.18
N LEU A 41 18.51 15.81 -0.69
CA LEU A 41 17.13 15.63 -1.11
C LEU A 41 17.02 14.66 -2.29
N SER A 42 17.95 14.73 -3.24
CA SER A 42 18.02 13.78 -4.36
C SER A 42 18.28 12.35 -3.88
N LEU A 43 19.12 12.18 -2.85
CA LEU A 43 19.41 10.89 -2.24
C LEU A 43 18.15 10.29 -1.64
N VAL A 44 17.45 11.04 -0.81
CA VAL A 44 16.22 10.57 -0.15
C VAL A 44 15.17 10.23 -1.21
N ALA A 45 14.96 11.12 -2.18
CA ALA A 45 14.01 10.90 -3.27
C ALA A 45 14.38 9.68 -4.13
N LEU A 46 15.66 9.46 -4.42
CA LEU A 46 16.15 8.27 -5.13
C LEU A 46 15.84 7.00 -4.34
N VAL A 47 16.17 6.95 -3.05
CA VAL A 47 15.93 5.79 -2.18
C VAL A 47 14.45 5.43 -2.19
N PHE A 48 13.55 6.40 -1.95
CA PHE A 48 12.11 6.14 -1.99
C PHE A 48 11.62 5.73 -3.38
N THR A 49 12.16 6.31 -4.46
CA THR A 49 11.80 5.93 -5.83
C THR A 49 12.20 4.47 -6.12
N ALA A 50 13.46 4.10 -5.84
CA ALA A 50 13.97 2.76 -6.08
C ALA A 50 13.25 1.70 -5.22
N LEU A 51 13.04 1.98 -3.93
CA LEU A 51 12.31 1.10 -3.04
C LEU A 51 10.86 0.91 -3.49
N SER A 52 10.20 1.99 -3.92
CA SER A 52 8.81 1.91 -4.39
C SER A 52 8.68 1.07 -5.64
N VAL A 53 9.58 1.25 -6.62
CA VAL A 53 9.63 0.39 -7.82
C VAL A 53 9.87 -1.07 -7.43
N GLY A 54 10.80 -1.34 -6.50
CA GLY A 54 11.06 -2.69 -5.99
C GLY A 54 9.84 -3.32 -5.31
N MET A 55 9.15 -2.58 -4.44
CA MET A 55 7.94 -3.06 -3.74
C MET A 55 6.79 -3.34 -4.71
N ILE A 56 6.60 -2.50 -5.73
CA ILE A 56 5.60 -2.74 -6.79
C ILE A 56 5.96 -4.02 -7.55
N ALA A 57 7.22 -4.16 -7.98
CA ALA A 57 7.67 -5.35 -8.69
C ALA A 57 7.50 -6.63 -7.84
N PHE A 58 7.83 -6.59 -6.55
CA PHE A 58 7.63 -7.72 -5.64
C PHE A 58 6.13 -8.07 -5.53
N SER A 59 5.28 -7.07 -5.35
CA SER A 59 3.82 -7.27 -5.28
C SER A 59 3.26 -7.90 -6.57
N ILE A 60 3.80 -7.54 -7.73
CA ILE A 60 3.43 -8.16 -9.01
C ILE A 60 3.91 -9.61 -9.05
N ILE A 61 5.16 -9.89 -8.68
CA ILE A 61 5.72 -11.25 -8.64
C ILE A 61 4.87 -12.15 -7.74
N ASP A 62 4.53 -11.69 -6.54
CA ASP A 62 3.71 -12.41 -5.57
C ASP A 62 2.32 -12.77 -6.11
N LYS A 63 1.73 -11.86 -6.89
CA LYS A 63 0.43 -12.08 -7.55
C LYS A 63 0.51 -13.00 -8.77
N THR A 64 1.57 -12.91 -9.56
CA THR A 64 1.72 -13.72 -10.79
C THR A 64 2.14 -15.16 -10.50
N VAL A 65 2.94 -15.37 -9.46
CA VAL A 65 3.42 -16.69 -9.05
C VAL A 65 2.65 -17.08 -7.81
N ALA A 66 1.42 -17.59 -7.95
CA ALA A 66 0.59 -17.95 -6.82
C ALA A 66 1.21 -19.12 -6.04
N ASP A 67 1.31 -18.97 -4.72
CA ASP A 67 1.76 -20.01 -3.79
C ASP A 67 0.55 -20.52 -3.02
N VAL A 68 0.29 -21.82 -3.09
CA VAL A 68 -0.84 -22.49 -2.45
C VAL A 68 -0.78 -22.44 -0.93
N LEU A 69 0.41 -22.23 -0.35
CA LEU A 69 0.61 -22.26 1.10
C LEU A 69 0.48 -20.88 1.75
N ASN A 70 0.61 -19.81 0.96
CA ASN A 70 0.74 -18.45 1.45
C ASN A 70 -0.40 -17.60 0.91
N ASN A 71 -1.60 -17.83 1.45
CA ASN A 71 -2.78 -17.00 1.19
C ASN A 71 -2.52 -15.59 1.76
N PHE A 72 -1.95 -14.73 0.92
CA PHE A 72 -2.30 -13.32 0.69
C PHE A 72 -2.52 -12.38 1.90
N ILE A 73 -2.04 -12.66 3.10
CA ILE A 73 -2.22 -11.74 4.24
C ILE A 73 -1.30 -10.52 4.07
N GLY A 74 -1.84 -9.35 3.72
CA GLY A 74 -1.21 -8.04 3.98
C GLY A 74 -0.55 -7.27 2.83
N HIS A 75 -0.63 -7.71 1.57
CA HIS A 75 0.09 -7.05 0.45
C HIS A 75 -0.48 -5.68 0.02
N ASP A 76 -1.74 -5.37 0.38
CA ASP A 76 -2.39 -4.14 -0.06
C ASP A 76 -1.82 -2.88 0.61
N SER A 77 -1.36 -2.95 1.85
CA SER A 77 -0.81 -1.79 2.57
C SER A 77 0.57 -1.39 2.00
N GLN A 78 1.42 -2.38 1.73
CA GLN A 78 2.73 -2.18 1.13
C GLN A 78 2.63 -1.60 -0.28
N LEU A 79 1.72 -2.12 -1.11
CA LEU A 79 1.51 -1.62 -2.45
C LEU A 79 0.97 -0.17 -2.45
N LYS A 80 0.02 0.16 -1.55
CA LYS A 80 -0.47 1.53 -1.35
C LYS A 80 0.64 2.49 -0.92
N PHE A 81 1.52 2.06 -0.01
CA PHE A 81 2.68 2.84 0.40
C PHE A 81 3.63 3.08 -0.77
N ALA A 82 3.97 2.04 -1.53
CA ALA A 82 4.86 2.13 -2.68
C ALA A 82 4.33 3.11 -3.74
N ILE A 83 3.05 3.06 -4.07
CA ILE A 83 2.45 3.96 -5.06
C ILE A 83 2.48 5.41 -4.57
N SER A 84 2.13 5.63 -3.31
CA SER A 84 2.12 6.97 -2.70
C SER A 84 3.53 7.56 -2.66
N ALA A 85 4.51 6.76 -2.26
CA ALA A 85 5.90 7.15 -2.22
C ALA A 85 6.45 7.41 -3.63
N LEU A 86 6.16 6.56 -4.62
CA LEU A 86 6.60 6.73 -6.00
C LEU A 86 6.05 8.02 -6.63
N LEU A 87 4.76 8.31 -6.40
CA LEU A 87 4.08 9.48 -6.94
C LEU A 87 4.69 10.80 -6.45
N ILE A 88 5.24 10.82 -5.23
CA ILE A 88 5.87 12.00 -4.64
C ILE A 88 7.39 12.02 -4.89
N ALA A 89 8.07 10.90 -4.65
CA ALA A 89 9.53 10.83 -4.69
C ALA A 89 10.09 10.92 -6.12
N ALA A 90 9.45 10.28 -7.10
CA ALA A 90 9.94 10.30 -8.48
C ALA A 90 10.00 11.72 -9.08
N PRO A 91 8.93 12.55 -9.05
CA PRO A 91 9.01 13.91 -9.60
C PRO A 91 10.03 14.76 -8.84
N ILE A 92 10.12 14.64 -7.51
CA ILE A 92 11.13 15.35 -6.72
C ILE A 92 12.54 14.94 -7.18
N PHE A 93 12.80 13.64 -7.34
CA PHE A 93 14.10 13.14 -7.78
C PHE A 93 14.51 13.72 -9.13
N TYR A 94 13.63 13.68 -10.14
CA TYR A 94 13.92 14.20 -11.47
C TYR A 94 14.08 15.73 -11.49
N LEU A 95 13.23 16.46 -10.75
CA LEU A 95 13.31 17.92 -10.66
C LEU A 95 14.63 18.37 -10.00
N ILE A 96 14.97 17.79 -8.85
CA ILE A 96 16.20 18.14 -8.13
C ILE A 96 17.44 17.72 -8.91
N SER A 97 17.43 16.55 -9.55
CA SER A 97 18.51 16.14 -10.45
C SER A 97 18.67 17.10 -11.64
N GLY A 98 17.57 17.63 -12.16
CA GLY A 98 17.56 18.68 -13.18
C GLY A 98 18.19 19.99 -12.69
N LEU A 99 17.81 20.45 -11.49
CA LEU A 99 18.34 21.65 -10.84
C LEU A 99 19.85 21.53 -10.56
N ILE A 100 20.31 20.36 -10.08
CA ILE A 100 21.74 20.07 -9.88
C ILE A 100 22.49 20.17 -11.21
N ASN A 101 21.96 19.53 -12.27
CA ASN A 101 22.59 19.55 -13.59
C ASN A 101 22.57 20.95 -14.22
N GLN A 102 21.53 21.74 -14.00
CA GLN A 102 21.46 23.13 -14.45
C GLN A 102 22.51 23.99 -13.73
N GLY A 103 22.65 23.82 -12.41
CA GLY A 103 23.68 24.51 -11.61
C GLY A 103 25.11 24.19 -12.03
N ARG A 104 25.35 22.94 -12.47
CA ARG A 104 26.64 22.54 -13.07
C ARG A 104 26.91 23.20 -14.42
N ARG A 105 25.88 23.43 -15.23
CA ARG A 105 26.00 24.09 -16.55
C ARG A 105 26.13 25.61 -16.44
N SER A 106 25.49 26.24 -15.46
CA SER A 106 25.61 27.68 -15.23
C SER A 106 26.91 28.08 -14.53
N GLY A 107 27.73 27.12 -14.10
CA GLY A 107 28.98 27.38 -13.38
C GLY A 107 28.80 27.75 -11.91
N GLU A 108 27.57 27.69 -11.37
CA GLU A 108 27.29 27.93 -9.95
C GLU A 108 27.84 26.82 -9.04
N LEU A 109 28.00 25.60 -9.58
CA LEU A 109 28.62 24.47 -8.89
C LEU A 109 29.98 24.20 -9.52
N ASP A 110 31.05 24.49 -8.76
CA ASP A 110 32.42 24.32 -9.26
C ASP A 110 32.71 22.87 -9.66
N LYS A 111 33.45 22.70 -10.77
CA LYS A 111 33.67 21.41 -11.43
C LYS A 111 34.46 20.45 -10.55
N ASP A 112 35.32 20.96 -9.66
CA ASP A 112 36.13 20.19 -8.71
C ASP A 112 35.68 20.32 -7.25
N SER A 113 34.42 20.71 -7.03
CA SER A 113 33.89 20.78 -5.68
C SER A 113 34.00 19.41 -4.99
N ALA A 114 34.87 19.34 -3.97
CA ALA A 114 35.04 18.15 -3.12
C ALA A 114 33.71 17.68 -2.53
N ILE A 115 32.79 18.63 -2.30
CA ILE A 115 31.42 18.42 -1.83
C ILE A 115 30.64 17.52 -2.80
N ARG A 116 30.74 17.74 -4.12
CA ARG A 116 30.08 16.87 -5.12
C ARG A 116 30.56 15.43 -5.01
N ARG A 117 31.88 15.21 -5.06
CA ARG A 117 32.45 13.86 -5.00
C ARG A 117 32.02 13.17 -3.71
N TRP A 118 32.12 13.86 -2.57
CA TRP A 118 31.72 13.32 -1.28
C TRP A 118 30.23 12.97 -1.21
N LEU A 119 29.34 13.85 -1.68
CA LEU A 119 27.89 13.59 -1.69
C LEU A 119 27.51 12.44 -2.64
N THR A 120 28.15 12.32 -3.80
CA THR A 120 27.90 11.19 -4.70
C THR A 120 28.39 9.86 -4.11
N TYR A 121 29.54 9.86 -3.44
CA TYR A 121 29.98 8.67 -2.67
C TYR A 121 29.02 8.34 -1.53
N LEU A 122 28.44 9.35 -0.88
CA LEU A 122 27.41 9.16 0.15
C LEU A 122 26.15 8.51 -0.44
N ILE A 123 25.69 8.94 -1.62
CA ILE A 123 24.58 8.28 -2.35
C ILE A 123 24.89 6.81 -2.62
N LEU A 124 26.09 6.51 -3.13
CA LEU A 124 26.52 5.13 -3.38
C LEU A 124 26.57 4.31 -2.10
N PHE A 125 27.09 4.86 -1.01
CA PHE A 125 27.17 4.20 0.29
C PHE A 125 25.77 3.86 0.83
N VAL A 126 24.86 4.84 0.87
CA VAL A 126 23.49 4.61 1.35
C VAL A 126 22.75 3.62 0.46
N SER A 127 22.94 3.70 -0.87
CA SER A 127 22.35 2.74 -1.81
C SER A 127 22.82 1.32 -1.53
N SER A 128 24.12 1.12 -1.24
CA SER A 128 24.66 -0.19 -0.82
C SER A 128 23.95 -0.73 0.42
N LEU A 129 23.76 0.09 1.46
CA LEU A 129 23.10 -0.33 2.69
C LEU A 129 21.64 -0.74 2.46
N VAL A 130 20.93 0.02 1.63
CA VAL A 130 19.53 -0.29 1.26
C VAL A 130 19.47 -1.61 0.51
N VAL A 131 20.34 -1.83 -0.48
CA VAL A 131 20.40 -3.08 -1.25
C VAL A 131 20.70 -4.28 -0.35
N LEU A 132 21.63 -4.15 0.60
CA LEU A 132 21.91 -5.19 1.59
C LEU A 132 20.67 -5.54 2.40
N GLY A 133 19.97 -4.55 2.95
CA GLY A 133 18.74 -4.76 3.72
C GLY A 133 17.64 -5.47 2.92
N VAL A 134 17.43 -5.06 1.66
CA VAL A 134 16.44 -5.68 0.77
C VAL A 134 16.86 -7.13 0.43
N LEU A 135 18.13 -7.38 0.16
CA LEU A 135 18.60 -8.74 -0.16
C LEU A 135 18.46 -9.68 1.04
N ILE A 136 18.76 -9.22 2.26
CA ILE A 136 18.52 -9.97 3.50
C ILE A 136 17.04 -10.31 3.63
N SER A 137 16.13 -9.36 3.37
CA SER A 137 14.69 -9.61 3.39
C SER A 137 14.26 -10.68 2.39
N VAL A 138 14.81 -10.66 1.18
CA VAL A 138 14.51 -11.66 0.13
C VAL A 138 15.02 -13.05 0.51
N ILE A 139 16.19 -13.12 1.13
CA ILE A 139 16.75 -14.39 1.64
C ILE A 139 15.92 -14.93 2.80
N ASN A 140 15.51 -14.07 3.76
CA ASN A 140 14.67 -14.50 4.86
C ASN A 140 13.33 -15.07 4.38
N ALA A 141 12.67 -14.39 3.44
CA ALA A 141 11.41 -14.88 2.88
C ALA A 141 11.58 -16.25 2.20
N PHE A 142 12.70 -16.46 1.51
CA PHE A 142 13.06 -17.77 0.97
C PHE A 142 13.27 -18.85 2.06
N LEU A 143 13.94 -18.49 3.16
CA LEU A 143 14.15 -19.39 4.30
C LEU A 143 12.86 -19.70 5.08
N ASP A 144 11.89 -18.77 5.06
CA ASP A 144 10.56 -18.94 5.64
C ASP A 144 9.65 -19.85 4.78
N GLY A 145 10.17 -20.40 3.68
CA GLY A 145 9.49 -21.38 2.84
C GLY A 145 8.83 -20.79 1.59
N GLU A 146 9.18 -19.56 1.18
CA GLU A 146 8.69 -18.98 -0.07
C GLU A 146 9.16 -19.78 -1.30
N LEU A 147 8.27 -19.93 -2.29
CA LEU A 147 8.55 -20.60 -3.56
C LEU A 147 9.86 -20.10 -4.20
N THR A 148 10.75 -21.02 -4.60
CA THR A 148 12.05 -20.74 -5.23
C THR A 148 11.95 -19.78 -6.42
N ALA A 149 10.89 -19.87 -7.22
CA ALA A 149 10.67 -18.99 -8.37
C ALA A 149 10.43 -17.52 -7.96
N ARG A 150 9.70 -17.26 -6.85
CA ARG A 150 9.51 -15.90 -6.32
C ARG A 150 10.82 -15.32 -5.83
N PHE A 151 11.60 -16.11 -5.09
CA PHE A 151 12.94 -15.73 -4.64
C PHE A 151 13.83 -15.29 -5.81
N ILE A 152 13.93 -16.11 -6.87
CA ILE A 152 14.78 -15.80 -8.04
C ILE A 152 14.33 -14.50 -8.71
N LEU A 153 13.03 -14.31 -8.93
CA LEU A 153 12.49 -13.11 -9.58
C LEU A 153 12.68 -11.85 -8.72
N LYS A 154 12.46 -11.95 -7.40
CA LYS A 154 12.68 -10.84 -6.45
C LYS A 154 14.16 -10.48 -6.37
N ALA A 155 15.05 -11.47 -6.26
CA ALA A 155 16.49 -11.26 -6.26
C ALA A 155 16.96 -10.59 -7.57
N ALA A 156 16.51 -11.09 -8.73
CA ALA A 156 16.82 -10.50 -10.03
C ALA A 156 16.37 -9.03 -10.12
N THR A 157 15.18 -8.72 -9.60
CA THR A 157 14.67 -7.35 -9.53
C THR A 157 15.60 -6.43 -8.74
N VAL A 158 16.07 -6.88 -7.56
CA VAL A 158 17.02 -6.14 -6.72
C VAL A 158 18.34 -5.91 -7.46
N PHE A 159 18.86 -6.94 -8.13
CA PHE A 159 20.09 -6.83 -8.94
C PHE A 159 19.95 -5.82 -10.08
N VAL A 160 18.84 -5.83 -10.83
CA VAL A 160 18.61 -4.90 -11.93
C VAL A 160 18.52 -3.45 -11.43
N ILE A 161 17.75 -3.20 -10.37
CA ILE A 161 17.58 -1.85 -9.80
C ILE A 161 18.92 -1.34 -9.25
N SER A 162 19.60 -2.15 -8.45
CA SER A 162 20.88 -1.77 -7.85
C SER A 162 21.95 -1.53 -8.91
N ALA A 163 22.10 -2.42 -9.90
CA ALA A 163 23.05 -2.26 -10.99
C ALA A 163 22.79 -0.98 -11.78
N ALA A 164 21.53 -0.63 -12.06
CA ALA A 164 21.18 0.61 -12.75
C ALA A 164 21.59 1.85 -11.94
N VAL A 165 21.31 1.87 -10.64
CA VAL A 165 21.68 2.98 -9.74
C VAL A 165 23.21 3.11 -9.63
N PHE A 166 23.91 2.02 -9.34
CA PHE A 166 25.38 2.01 -9.24
C PHE A 166 26.02 2.45 -10.55
N TYR A 167 25.58 1.90 -11.68
CA TYR A 167 26.13 2.25 -12.98
C TYR A 167 25.95 3.73 -13.28
N PHE A 168 24.76 4.28 -13.06
CA PHE A 168 24.47 5.70 -13.32
C PHE A 168 25.37 6.62 -12.47
N TYR A 169 25.45 6.40 -11.16
CA TYR A 169 26.23 7.27 -10.27
C TYR A 169 27.73 7.07 -10.42
N PHE A 170 28.19 5.85 -10.72
CA PHE A 170 29.60 5.60 -11.04
C PHE A 170 30.00 6.28 -12.34
N TYR A 171 29.11 6.29 -13.34
CA TYR A 171 29.30 7.04 -14.57
C TYR A 171 29.34 8.56 -14.32
N ASP A 172 28.43 9.10 -13.51
CA ASP A 172 28.40 10.53 -13.18
C ASP A 172 29.67 10.99 -12.41
N ILE A 173 30.24 10.14 -11.54
CA ILE A 173 31.52 10.43 -10.87
C ILE A 173 32.66 10.60 -11.87
N LYS A 174 32.73 9.74 -12.90
CA LYS A 174 33.80 9.75 -13.91
C LYS A 174 33.65 10.89 -14.92
N ARG A 175 32.50 11.57 -14.94
CA ARG A 175 32.20 12.60 -15.92
C ARG A 175 32.72 13.97 -15.47
N GLU A 176 33.80 14.42 -16.09
CA GLU A 176 34.46 15.70 -15.78
C GLU A 176 33.72 16.92 -16.37
N GLU A 177 33.06 16.78 -17.53
CA GLU A 177 32.37 17.90 -18.21
C GLU A 177 30.83 17.72 -18.23
N ALA A 178 30.12 18.56 -17.46
CA ALA A 178 28.65 18.64 -17.47
C ALA A 178 28.06 19.32 -18.73
N ASP A 179 28.93 19.91 -19.56
CA ASP A 179 28.56 20.86 -20.61
C ASP A 179 28.07 20.20 -21.92
N LYS A 180 28.53 18.98 -22.21
CA LYS A 180 28.11 18.27 -23.43
C LYS A 180 26.76 17.57 -23.24
N LYS A 181 25.93 17.59 -24.28
CA LYS A 181 24.71 16.77 -24.42
C LYS A 181 25.12 15.29 -24.42
N ASP A 182 25.36 14.75 -23.24
CA ASP A 182 25.82 13.39 -23.07
C ASP A 182 24.67 12.42 -23.38
N PRO A 183 24.80 11.60 -24.44
CA PRO A 183 23.77 10.65 -24.82
C PRO A 183 23.52 9.61 -23.73
N VAL A 184 24.53 9.26 -22.93
CA VAL A 184 24.41 8.25 -21.87
C VAL A 184 23.44 8.76 -20.80
N VAL A 185 23.65 9.97 -20.28
CA VAL A 185 22.75 10.56 -19.25
C VAL A 185 21.32 10.71 -19.76
N LYS A 186 21.13 11.03 -21.05
CA LYS A 186 19.78 11.08 -21.65
C LYS A 186 19.13 9.70 -21.72
N ILE A 187 19.87 8.68 -22.15
CA ILE A 187 19.36 7.30 -22.22
C ILE A 187 18.97 6.84 -20.82
N PHE A 188 19.82 7.06 -19.81
CA PHE A 188 19.50 6.71 -18.42
C PHE A 188 18.26 7.42 -17.92
N PHE A 189 18.12 8.72 -18.19
CA PHE A 189 16.92 9.48 -17.80
C PHE A 189 15.64 8.91 -18.42
N PHE A 190 15.62 8.66 -19.74
CA PHE A 190 14.43 8.14 -20.40
C PHE A 190 14.15 6.68 -20.03
N ALA A 191 15.19 5.86 -19.86
CA ALA A 191 15.04 4.47 -19.42
C ALA A 191 14.50 4.40 -17.98
N SER A 192 15.06 5.18 -17.05
CA SER A 192 14.57 5.20 -15.66
C SER A 192 13.15 5.78 -15.59
N LEU A 193 12.83 6.78 -16.41
CA LEU A 193 11.49 7.34 -16.48
C LEU A 193 10.50 6.32 -17.02
N ALA A 194 10.86 5.58 -18.06
CA ALA A 194 10.03 4.51 -18.62
C ALA A 194 9.76 3.42 -17.58
N VAL A 195 10.76 3.02 -16.79
CA VAL A 195 10.59 2.04 -15.70
C VAL A 195 9.64 2.57 -14.62
N VAL A 196 9.81 3.82 -14.18
CA VAL A 196 8.92 4.44 -13.17
C VAL A 196 7.48 4.53 -13.67
N VAL A 197 7.27 4.97 -14.92
CA VAL A 197 5.95 5.05 -15.53
C VAL A 197 5.35 3.65 -15.69
N ALA A 198 6.13 2.68 -16.15
CA ALA A 198 5.69 1.29 -16.28
C ALA A 198 5.25 0.72 -14.92
N ALA A 199 6.07 0.87 -13.87
CA ALA A 199 5.72 0.43 -12.52
C ALA A 199 4.44 1.11 -12.01
N PHE A 200 4.30 2.42 -12.22
CA PHE A 200 3.12 3.17 -11.81
C PHE A 200 1.85 2.71 -12.56
N THR A 201 1.93 2.55 -13.88
CA THR A 201 0.79 2.07 -14.69
C THR A 201 0.43 0.62 -14.38
N ALA A 202 1.41 -0.25 -14.18
CA ALA A 202 1.20 -1.65 -13.79
C ALA A 202 0.48 -1.73 -12.44
N SER A 203 0.83 -0.85 -11.49
CA SER A 203 0.20 -0.80 -10.18
C SER A 203 -1.32 -0.63 -10.22
N TRP A 204 -1.86 0.07 -11.24
CA TRP A 204 -3.31 0.28 -11.37
C TRP A 204 -4.08 -1.03 -11.64
N PHE A 205 -3.44 -2.03 -12.24
CA PHE A 205 -4.05 -3.33 -12.49
C PHE A 205 -4.08 -4.21 -11.24
N PHE A 206 -3.20 -3.94 -10.27
CA PHE A 206 -3.06 -4.76 -9.07
C PHE A 206 -3.59 -4.09 -7.80
N VAL A 207 -3.87 -2.78 -7.83
CA VAL A 207 -4.49 -2.06 -6.72
C VAL A 207 -5.99 -1.96 -6.90
N GLU A 208 -6.70 -2.22 -5.81
CA GLU A 208 -8.13 -2.01 -5.77
C GLU A 208 -8.49 -0.53 -5.70
N ALA A 209 -9.52 -0.16 -6.47
CA ALA A 209 -10.02 1.19 -6.49
C ALA A 209 -10.47 1.64 -5.07
N PRO A 210 -10.25 2.92 -4.70
CA PRO A 210 -10.64 3.44 -3.39
C PRO A 210 -12.12 3.22 -3.01
N GLN A 211 -13.02 3.26 -4.00
CA GLN A 211 -14.45 3.00 -3.79
C GLN A 211 -14.72 1.53 -3.42
N ALA A 212 -14.05 0.58 -4.07
CA ALA A 212 -14.15 -0.83 -3.74
C ALA A 212 -13.57 -1.11 -2.35
N ALA A 213 -12.42 -0.49 -2.00
CA ALA A 213 -11.84 -0.61 -0.67
C ALA A 213 -12.78 -0.07 0.43
N ARG A 214 -13.45 1.06 0.19
CA ARG A 214 -14.46 1.62 1.10
C ARG A 214 -15.66 0.68 1.26
N ALA A 215 -16.19 0.18 0.14
CA ALA A 215 -17.31 -0.75 0.13
C ALA A 215 -16.99 -2.03 0.91
N ARG A 216 -15.80 -2.60 0.75
CA ARG A 216 -15.37 -3.77 1.54
C ARG A 216 -15.29 -3.49 3.03
N LEU A 217 -14.74 -2.35 3.44
CA LEU A 217 -14.68 -2.00 4.86
C LEU A 217 -16.07 -1.85 5.48
N LEU A 218 -17.03 -1.34 4.70
CA LEU A 218 -18.44 -1.26 5.13
C LEU A 218 -19.06 -2.66 5.23
N ASP A 219 -18.85 -3.53 4.25
CA ASP A 219 -19.33 -4.92 4.30
C ASP A 219 -18.68 -5.69 5.45
N GLN A 220 -17.38 -5.50 5.71
CA GLN A 220 -16.69 -6.12 6.85
C GLN A 220 -17.25 -5.62 8.20
N ALA A 221 -17.55 -4.33 8.33
CA ALA A 221 -18.19 -3.79 9.52
C ALA A 221 -19.63 -4.34 9.69
N LEU A 222 -20.39 -4.47 8.61
CA LEU A 222 -21.72 -5.06 8.61
C LEU A 222 -21.68 -6.54 9.02
N THR A 223 -20.74 -7.32 8.48
CA THR A 223 -20.55 -8.72 8.85
C THR A 223 -20.13 -8.87 10.31
N ASN A 224 -19.28 -7.97 10.83
CA ASN A 224 -18.94 -7.92 12.25
C ASN A 224 -20.17 -7.63 13.13
N ASN A 225 -21.05 -6.71 12.72
CA ASN A 225 -22.32 -6.45 13.39
C ASN A 225 -23.21 -7.70 13.42
N ILE A 226 -23.30 -8.45 12.31
CA ILE A 226 -24.03 -9.72 12.23
C ILE A 226 -23.45 -10.77 13.19
N TYR A 227 -22.12 -10.88 13.30
CA TYR A 227 -21.51 -11.77 14.30
C TYR A 227 -21.84 -11.36 15.74
N SER A 228 -21.87 -10.06 16.04
CA SER A 228 -22.32 -9.57 17.35
C SER A 228 -23.78 -9.92 17.63
N LEU A 229 -24.66 -9.77 16.63
CA LEU A 229 -26.08 -10.16 16.74
C LEU A 229 -26.24 -11.67 16.94
N GLU A 230 -25.48 -12.48 16.20
CA GLU A 230 -25.49 -13.93 16.35
C GLU A 230 -25.06 -14.36 17.76
N SER A 231 -24.04 -13.71 18.31
CA SER A 231 -23.61 -13.94 19.70
C SER A 231 -24.69 -13.58 20.72
N ALA A 232 -25.39 -12.46 20.48
CA ALA A 232 -26.52 -12.04 21.31
C ALA A 232 -27.69 -13.04 21.26
N VAL A 233 -28.05 -13.53 20.07
CA VAL A 233 -29.07 -14.59 19.89
C VAL A 233 -28.68 -15.86 20.63
N ASN A 234 -27.44 -16.32 20.51
CA ASN A 234 -26.97 -17.52 21.21
C ASN A 234 -26.99 -17.35 22.74
N THR A 235 -26.63 -16.18 23.25
CA THR A 235 -26.69 -15.86 24.68
C THR A 235 -28.13 -15.87 25.20
N TYR A 236 -29.07 -15.33 24.41
CA TYR A 236 -30.50 -15.37 24.73
C TYR A 236 -31.03 -16.81 24.74
N TYR A 237 -30.70 -17.59 23.70
CA TYR A 237 -31.11 -18.99 23.60
C TYR A 237 -30.59 -19.83 24.77
N ASP A 238 -29.35 -19.66 25.20
CA ASP A 238 -28.82 -20.43 26.32
C ASP A 238 -29.61 -20.21 27.62
N ARG A 239 -30.22 -19.04 27.80
CA ARG A 239 -31.00 -18.70 29.00
C ARG A 239 -32.46 -19.10 28.90
N HIS A 240 -33.10 -18.76 27.79
CA HIS A 240 -34.55 -18.95 27.61
C HIS A 240 -34.90 -20.27 26.93
N LYS A 241 -33.89 -20.98 26.38
CA LYS A 241 -34.03 -22.23 25.61
C LYS A 241 -35.00 -22.11 24.42
N GLN A 242 -35.16 -20.89 23.90
CA GLN A 242 -35.99 -20.53 22.76
C GLN A 242 -35.30 -19.40 21.98
N LEU A 243 -35.48 -19.39 20.65
CA LEU A 243 -35.03 -18.28 19.82
C LEU A 243 -35.90 -17.03 20.08
N PRO A 244 -35.31 -15.82 20.04
CA PRO A 244 -36.08 -14.59 20.18
C PRO A 244 -37.04 -14.42 18.99
N ASP A 245 -38.21 -13.83 19.21
CA ASP A 245 -39.16 -13.58 18.11
C ASP A 245 -38.75 -12.35 17.27
N ASN A 246 -38.02 -11.42 17.89
CA ASN A 246 -37.51 -10.22 17.24
C ASN A 246 -36.26 -9.66 17.95
N LEU A 247 -35.53 -8.78 17.27
CA LEU A 247 -34.32 -8.15 17.84
C LEU A 247 -34.61 -7.20 19.01
N THR A 248 -35.86 -6.77 19.21
CA THR A 248 -36.24 -5.89 20.33
C THR A 248 -36.23 -6.65 21.65
N GLU A 249 -36.52 -7.95 21.64
CA GLU A 249 -36.39 -8.81 22.84
C GLU A 249 -34.94 -8.94 23.28
N LEU A 250 -34.00 -9.07 22.34
CA LEU A 250 -32.57 -9.09 22.63
C LEU A 250 -32.10 -7.78 23.27
N ALA A 251 -32.58 -6.65 22.76
CA ALA A 251 -32.21 -5.32 23.28
C ALA A 251 -32.77 -5.05 24.69
N ASN A 252 -33.86 -5.73 25.07
CA ASN A 252 -34.52 -5.54 26.36
C ASN A 252 -34.03 -6.52 27.45
N ASP A 253 -33.29 -7.58 27.09
CA ASP A 253 -32.74 -8.51 28.08
C ASP A 253 -31.50 -7.89 28.78
N PRO A 254 -31.53 -7.66 30.10
CA PRO A 254 -30.43 -7.02 30.82
C PRO A 254 -29.14 -7.85 30.84
N ASN A 255 -29.22 -9.12 30.43
CA ASN A 255 -28.08 -10.03 30.42
C ASN A 255 -27.49 -10.28 29.04
N VAL A 256 -28.09 -9.72 27.98
CA VAL A 256 -27.59 -9.80 26.62
C VAL A 256 -26.88 -8.49 26.31
N TYR A 257 -25.57 -8.54 26.08
CA TYR A 257 -24.85 -7.36 25.63
C TYR A 257 -25.07 -7.18 24.14
N LEU A 258 -25.76 -6.10 23.77
CA LEU A 258 -26.00 -5.73 22.39
C LEU A 258 -25.81 -4.22 22.21
N ASP A 259 -24.87 -3.84 21.36
CA ASP A 259 -24.69 -2.44 20.95
C ASP A 259 -25.78 -2.06 19.93
N ALA A 260 -26.42 -0.92 20.13
CA ALA A 260 -27.41 -0.37 19.19
C ALA A 260 -26.79 -0.15 17.79
N ALA A 261 -25.48 0.11 17.70
CA ALA A 261 -24.78 0.22 16.43
C ALA A 261 -24.72 -1.11 15.65
N ALA A 262 -24.86 -2.25 16.33
CA ALA A 262 -24.85 -3.57 15.70
C ALA A 262 -26.19 -3.92 15.02
N LEU A 263 -27.27 -3.19 15.32
CA LEU A 263 -28.60 -3.42 14.73
C LEU A 263 -28.78 -2.82 13.34
N ILE A 264 -27.82 -2.00 12.88
CA ILE A 264 -27.96 -1.20 11.67
C ILE A 264 -26.76 -1.33 10.76
N ASP A 265 -27.00 -1.05 9.49
CA ASP A 265 -25.96 -0.83 8.50
C ASP A 265 -25.16 0.44 8.83
N PRO A 266 -23.82 0.38 8.89
CA PRO A 266 -22.99 1.51 9.30
C PRO A 266 -23.07 2.72 8.36
N ASP A 267 -23.44 2.52 7.09
CA ASP A 267 -23.48 3.53 6.05
C ASP A 267 -24.92 3.97 5.74
N THR A 268 -25.84 3.04 5.45
CA THR A 268 -27.23 3.40 5.13
C THR A 268 -28.11 3.63 6.36
N LYS A 269 -27.68 3.17 7.54
CA LYS A 269 -28.47 3.14 8.78
C LYS A 269 -29.76 2.30 8.67
N ALA A 270 -29.89 1.50 7.61
CA ALA A 270 -30.98 0.54 7.47
C ALA A 270 -30.84 -0.53 8.57
N ALA A 271 -31.97 -0.96 9.14
CA ALA A 271 -31.97 -2.02 10.15
C ALA A 271 -31.60 -3.37 9.51
N ILE A 272 -30.80 -4.16 10.22
CA ILE A 272 -30.54 -5.56 9.87
C ILE A 272 -31.80 -6.35 10.19
N VAL A 273 -32.30 -7.11 9.21
CA VAL A 273 -33.53 -7.88 9.37
C VAL A 273 -33.17 -9.24 9.96
N TYR A 274 -33.85 -9.62 11.04
CA TYR A 274 -33.76 -10.95 11.63
C TYR A 274 -34.99 -11.76 11.24
N ASN A 275 -34.78 -12.95 10.68
CA ASN A 275 -35.84 -13.91 10.42
C ASN A 275 -35.58 -15.18 11.23
N ARG A 276 -36.56 -15.56 12.05
CA ARG A 276 -36.65 -16.90 12.65
C ARG A 276 -37.28 -17.83 11.62
N LEU A 277 -36.55 -18.86 11.21
CA LEU A 277 -36.98 -19.82 10.19
C LEU A 277 -37.60 -21.08 10.81
N SER A 278 -37.03 -21.54 11.92
CA SER A 278 -37.52 -22.68 12.70
C SER A 278 -37.24 -22.46 14.19
N ASP A 279 -37.34 -23.51 15.02
CA ASP A 279 -36.98 -23.45 16.44
C ASP A 279 -35.47 -23.40 16.67
N GLU A 280 -34.67 -23.81 15.67
CA GLU A 280 -33.21 -23.84 15.75
C GLU A 280 -32.52 -23.09 14.59
N ASP A 281 -33.26 -22.71 13.55
CA ASP A 281 -32.74 -21.97 12.39
C ASP A 281 -33.17 -20.50 12.39
N PHE A 282 -32.20 -19.62 12.12
CA PHE A 282 -32.42 -18.20 11.93
C PHE A 282 -31.44 -17.61 10.91
N GLU A 283 -31.75 -16.44 10.39
CA GLU A 283 -30.91 -15.71 9.43
C GLU A 283 -30.94 -14.20 9.66
N PHE A 284 -29.89 -13.53 9.17
CA PHE A 284 -29.79 -12.06 9.15
C PHE A 284 -29.70 -11.57 7.71
N CYS A 285 -30.60 -10.67 7.32
CA CYS A 285 -30.62 -10.09 5.99
C CYS A 285 -30.18 -8.63 6.00
N ALA A 286 -29.32 -8.29 5.04
CA ALA A 286 -28.83 -6.94 4.83
C ALA A 286 -28.41 -6.74 3.36
N VAL A 287 -28.10 -5.49 2.99
CA VAL A 287 -27.64 -5.15 1.64
C VAL A 287 -26.11 -5.03 1.64
N PHE A 288 -25.43 -5.95 0.96
CA PHE A 288 -23.99 -5.95 0.80
C PHE A 288 -23.58 -5.22 -0.49
N ARG A 289 -22.42 -4.57 -0.48
CA ARG A 289 -21.94 -3.79 -1.64
C ARG A 289 -21.14 -4.65 -2.61
N LEU A 290 -20.40 -5.62 -2.10
CA LEU A 290 -19.48 -6.46 -2.86
C LEU A 290 -19.82 -7.93 -2.70
N ASP A 291 -19.34 -8.72 -3.66
CA ASP A 291 -19.28 -10.18 -3.55
C ASP A 291 -18.04 -10.57 -2.73
N SER A 292 -18.25 -11.24 -1.61
CA SER A 292 -17.18 -11.65 -0.70
C SER A 292 -16.29 -12.74 -1.30
N ALA A 293 -16.82 -13.62 -2.14
CA ALA A 293 -16.06 -14.67 -2.82
C ALA A 293 -15.21 -14.11 -3.96
N ALA A 294 -15.67 -13.03 -4.61
CA ALA A 294 -14.84 -12.27 -5.55
C ALA A 294 -13.78 -11.42 -4.83
N ALA A 295 -14.09 -10.91 -3.63
CA ALA A 295 -13.17 -10.14 -2.81
C ALA A 295 -12.03 -10.99 -2.21
N ASP A 296 -12.32 -12.24 -1.81
CA ASP A 296 -11.33 -13.15 -1.23
C ASP A 296 -10.24 -13.55 -2.25
N ASN A 297 -10.58 -13.58 -3.54
CA ASN A 297 -9.64 -13.87 -4.63
C ASN A 297 -8.74 -12.69 -5.03
N GLY A 298 -8.93 -11.49 -4.46
CA GLY A 298 -8.24 -10.26 -4.95
C GLY A 298 -7.74 -9.28 -3.89
N SER A 299 -8.31 -9.31 -2.69
CA SER A 299 -7.91 -8.44 -1.57
C SER A 299 -7.38 -9.26 -0.42
N GLY A 300 -6.08 -9.15 -0.17
CA GLY A 300 -5.40 -9.66 1.01
C GLY A 300 -5.80 -8.99 2.32
N ALA A 301 -7.08 -8.68 2.50
CA ALA A 301 -7.64 -8.15 3.72
C ALA A 301 -7.66 -9.26 4.76
N ARG A 302 -7.32 -8.91 6.01
CA ARG A 302 -7.56 -9.75 7.17
C ARG A 302 -9.07 -10.00 7.26
N THR A 303 -9.54 -11.10 6.68
CA THR A 303 -10.69 -11.77 7.25
C THR A 303 -10.24 -12.17 8.65
N VAL A 304 -10.93 -11.62 9.66
CA VAL A 304 -10.81 -12.20 11.00
C VAL A 304 -11.22 -13.65 10.80
N TYR A 305 -10.28 -14.57 10.99
CA TYR A 305 -10.52 -16.00 10.85
C TYR A 305 -11.55 -16.39 11.90
N TYR A 306 -12.82 -16.37 11.51
CA TYR A 306 -13.88 -17.06 12.21
C TYR A 306 -13.88 -18.49 11.67
N PRO A 307 -13.76 -19.53 12.52
CA PRO A 307 -13.57 -20.91 12.09
C PRO A 307 -14.69 -21.48 11.19
N ASP A 308 -15.82 -20.78 11.07
CA ASP A 308 -16.90 -21.10 10.15
C ASP A 308 -16.93 -20.11 8.98
N ASN A 309 -16.50 -20.57 7.80
CA ASN A 309 -16.59 -19.90 6.49
C ASN A 309 -18.03 -19.63 6.00
N ASN A 310 -19.01 -19.52 6.90
CA ASN A 310 -20.44 -19.59 6.60
C ASN A 310 -21.11 -18.23 6.29
N LYS A 311 -20.34 -17.14 6.18
CA LYS A 311 -20.87 -15.77 5.94
C LYS A 311 -20.50 -15.19 4.58
N ASN A 312 -20.24 -16.04 3.59
CA ASN A 312 -20.04 -15.57 2.22
C ASN A 312 -21.33 -14.94 1.66
N HIS A 313 -21.19 -13.81 0.97
CA HIS A 313 -22.30 -13.02 0.47
C HIS A 313 -22.02 -12.48 -0.94
N LYS A 314 -23.08 -12.33 -1.74
CA LYS A 314 -23.03 -11.62 -3.03
C LYS A 314 -23.34 -10.14 -2.83
N ALA A 315 -23.02 -9.32 -3.83
CA ALA A 315 -23.50 -7.94 -3.86
C ALA A 315 -25.05 -7.91 -3.94
N GLY A 316 -25.66 -6.98 -3.20
CA GLY A 316 -27.11 -6.81 -3.11
C GLY A 316 -27.70 -7.33 -1.79
N TYR A 317 -29.03 -7.44 -1.76
CA TYR A 317 -29.75 -7.98 -0.60
C TYR A 317 -29.46 -9.47 -0.46
N GLN A 318 -28.92 -9.88 0.69
CA GLN A 318 -28.58 -11.27 1.00
C GLN A 318 -28.96 -11.58 2.45
N CYS A 319 -29.36 -12.83 2.68
CA CYS A 319 -29.63 -13.37 4.01
C CYS A 319 -28.54 -14.37 4.37
N LEU A 320 -27.88 -14.15 5.50
CA LEU A 320 -26.81 -14.99 6.01
C LEU A 320 -27.34 -15.86 7.14
N LYS A 321 -27.27 -17.18 6.97
CA LYS A 321 -27.73 -18.15 7.97
C LYS A 321 -26.93 -17.99 9.26
N GLY A 322 -27.61 -17.84 10.39
CA GLY A 322 -27.02 -17.81 11.71
C GLY A 322 -26.58 -19.21 12.18
N THR A 323 -25.55 -19.28 13.01
CA THR A 323 -25.13 -20.53 13.64
C THR A 323 -25.64 -20.57 15.09
N LEU A 324 -26.49 -21.55 15.40
CA LEU A 324 -26.95 -21.82 16.77
C LEU A 324 -25.98 -22.79 17.47
N TYR A 325 -24.90 -22.26 18.05
CA TYR A 325 -23.91 -23.07 18.76
C TYR A 325 -24.24 -23.28 20.24
N ALA A 326 -25.24 -22.59 20.78
CA ALA A 326 -25.75 -22.80 22.14
C ALA A 326 -26.67 -24.03 22.28
N ALA A 327 -27.17 -24.57 21.17
CA ALA A 327 -27.93 -25.82 21.18
C ALA A 327 -27.00 -27.02 21.46
N PRO A 328 -27.43 -28.01 22.26
CA PRO A 328 -26.64 -29.21 22.47
C PRO A 328 -26.48 -29.95 21.14
N LYS A 329 -25.25 -30.05 20.64
CA LYS A 329 -24.95 -30.92 19.49
C LYS A 329 -25.23 -32.36 19.91
N LEU A 330 -26.25 -32.98 19.32
CA LEU A 330 -26.41 -34.43 19.38
C LEU A 330 -25.14 -35.03 18.77
N LEU A 331 -24.30 -35.64 19.61
CA LEU A 331 -23.16 -36.42 19.18
C LEU A 331 -23.72 -37.72 18.60
N ASP A 332 -23.96 -37.74 17.29
CA ASP A 332 -24.11 -38.97 16.52
C ASP A 332 -22.73 -39.62 16.28
#